data_AF-A0A2N5G6M0-F1
#
_entry.id   AF-A0A2N5G6M0-F1
#
_cell.length_a   1.000
_cell.length_b   1.000
_cell.length_c   1.000
_cell.angle_alpha   90.00
_cell.angle_beta   90.00
_cell.angle_gamma   90.00
#
_symmetry.space_group_name_H-M   'P 1'
#
loop_
_entity.id
_entity.type
_entity.pdbx_description
1 polymer ?
#
loop_
_entity_poly.entity_id
_entity_poly.type
_entity_poly.pdbx_seq_one_letter_code
_entity_poly.pdbx_strand_id
1 'polypeptide(L)'
;MKRFLSVLVLVIAFTAGLGFRCEAETHYTPPVKSREELYQDIFISLLSPEIDKAINEYYKNVLTSLPMVYPYDVYIEKAERIGEYRSFEFTVIIKVRPVVGPHIDVGLDRLTFYIGGSGNVKLRKFEHIKDFELPEHWKHILKH
;
A
#
# COMPACT_ATOMS: atom_id res chain seq x y z
N MET A 1 33.44 31.04 29.65
CA MET A 1 33.18 29.57 29.58
C MET A 1 31.76 29.17 30.01
N LYS A 2 31.25 29.62 31.17
CA LYS A 2 29.90 29.25 31.65
C LYS A 2 28.74 29.60 30.68
N ARG A 3 28.79 30.75 30.01
CA ARG A 3 27.76 31.19 29.04
C ARG A 3 27.70 30.36 27.75
N PHE A 4 28.83 29.86 27.27
CA PHE A 4 28.88 28.96 26.11
C PHE A 4 28.38 27.55 26.46
N LEU A 5 28.65 27.09 27.68
CA LEU A 5 28.17 25.81 28.19
C LEU A 5 26.63 25.79 28.33
N SER A 6 26.03 26.89 28.78
CA SER A 6 24.58 27.03 28.89
C SER A 6 23.85 27.01 27.54
N VAL A 7 24.43 27.62 26.51
CA VAL A 7 23.85 27.61 25.15
C VAL A 7 23.92 26.21 24.53
N LEU A 8 25.02 25.50 24.74
CA LEU A 8 25.20 24.13 24.25
C LEU A 8 24.18 23.15 24.87
N VAL A 9 23.91 23.27 26.17
CA VAL A 9 22.92 22.43 26.87
C VAL A 9 21.49 22.71 26.37
N LEU A 10 21.16 23.96 26.04
CA LEU A 10 19.84 24.31 25.52
C LEU A 10 19.58 23.75 24.11
N VAL A 11 20.60 23.73 23.24
CA VAL A 11 20.49 23.20 21.88
C VAL A 11 20.31 21.67 21.90
N ILE A 12 21.04 20.97 22.76
CA ILE A 12 20.92 19.51 22.92
C ILE A 12 19.52 19.13 23.44
N ALA A 13 18.97 19.90 24.37
CA ALA A 13 17.61 19.68 24.89
C ALA A 13 16.53 19.92 23.83
N PHE A 14 16.75 20.88 22.90
CA PHE A 14 15.81 21.16 21.81
C PHE A 14 15.85 20.08 20.72
N THR A 15 17.03 19.50 20.43
CA THR A 15 17.17 18.40 19.45
C THR A 15 16.70 17.05 20.01
N ALA A 16 16.81 16.82 21.32
CA ALA A 16 16.37 15.57 21.96
C ALA A 16 14.84 15.42 22.02
N GLY A 17 14.09 16.53 21.90
CA GLY A 17 12.62 16.51 21.83
C GLY A 17 12.05 16.13 20.45
N LEU A 18 12.88 16.15 19.41
CA LEU A 18 12.52 15.68 18.07
C LEU A 18 12.86 14.19 17.97
N GLY A 19 12.25 13.38 18.83
CA GLY A 19 12.27 11.94 18.65
C GLY A 19 11.71 11.61 17.27
N PHE A 20 12.49 10.91 16.43
CA PHE A 20 11.97 10.28 15.22
C PHE A 20 10.81 9.39 15.65
N ARG A 21 9.57 9.83 15.37
CA ARG A 21 8.41 8.96 15.47
C ARG A 21 8.52 7.97 14.32
N CYS A 22 9.16 6.85 14.59
CA CYS A 22 9.02 5.66 13.77
C CYS A 22 7.64 5.09 14.12
N GLU A 23 6.57 5.63 13.52
CA GLU A 23 5.31 4.90 13.51
C GLU A 23 5.51 3.69 12.60
N ALA A 24 5.70 2.52 13.21
CA ALA A 24 5.45 1.29 12.51
C ALA A 24 3.98 1.32 12.09
N GLU A 25 3.72 1.36 10.79
CA GLU A 25 2.37 1.37 10.27
C GLU A 25 1.68 0.06 10.64
N THR A 26 0.83 0.10 11.65
CA THR A 26 0.03 -1.06 12.06
C THR A 26 -1.18 -1.12 11.15
N HIS A 27 -1.14 -1.98 10.14
CA HIS A 27 -2.32 -2.27 9.34
C HIS A 27 -3.37 -2.96 10.20
N TYR A 28 -4.63 -2.55 10.05
CA TYR A 28 -5.73 -3.26 10.69
C TYR A 28 -5.84 -4.66 10.09
N THR A 29 -5.81 -5.68 10.94
CA THR A 29 -6.05 -7.07 10.57
C THR A 29 -7.34 -7.54 11.22
N PRO A 30 -8.33 -8.01 10.43
CA PRO A 30 -9.55 -8.54 11.00
C PRO A 30 -9.25 -9.76 11.88
N PRO A 31 -10.08 -10.06 12.90
CA PRO A 31 -9.86 -11.24 13.73
C PRO A 31 -9.92 -12.53 12.91
N VAL A 32 -9.01 -13.46 13.17
CA VAL A 32 -8.90 -14.74 12.46
C VAL A 32 -10.21 -15.55 12.57
N LYS A 33 -10.68 -16.08 11.45
CA LYS A 33 -11.95 -16.81 11.26
C LYS A 33 -13.19 -16.01 11.62
N SER A 34 -13.10 -14.69 11.63
CA SER A 34 -14.26 -13.83 11.85
C SER A 34 -15.10 -13.65 10.60
N ARG A 35 -16.33 -13.19 10.77
CA ARG A 35 -17.18 -12.74 9.65
C ARG A 35 -16.56 -11.55 8.91
N GLU A 36 -15.81 -10.71 9.62
CA GLU A 36 -15.15 -9.55 9.03
C GLU A 36 -14.02 -9.98 8.09
N GLU A 37 -13.18 -10.92 8.51
CA GLU A 37 -12.14 -11.53 7.66
C GLU A 37 -12.78 -12.15 6.41
N LEU A 38 -13.83 -12.97 6.58
CA LEU A 38 -14.55 -13.56 5.45
C LEU A 38 -15.10 -12.51 4.47
N TYR A 39 -15.67 -11.41 4.98
CA TYR A 39 -16.20 -10.35 4.14
C TYR A 39 -15.10 -9.54 3.46
N GLN A 40 -13.96 -9.34 4.13
CA GLN A 40 -12.78 -8.74 3.53
C GLN A 40 -12.24 -9.63 2.40
N ASP A 41 -12.14 -10.94 2.58
CA ASP A 41 -11.69 -11.89 1.55
C ASP A 41 -12.59 -11.85 0.31
N ILE A 42 -13.92 -11.85 0.52
CA ILE A 42 -14.89 -11.69 -0.57
C ILE A 42 -14.71 -10.34 -1.27
N PHE A 43 -14.56 -9.26 -0.50
CA PHE A 43 -14.37 -7.92 -1.03
C PHE A 43 -13.10 -7.81 -1.88
N ILE A 44 -11.96 -8.29 -1.39
CA ILE A 44 -10.70 -8.28 -2.13
C ILE A 44 -10.81 -9.16 -3.37
N SER A 45 -11.41 -10.36 -3.28
CA SER A 45 -11.61 -11.25 -4.43
C SER A 45 -12.40 -10.59 -5.56
N LEU A 46 -13.42 -9.79 -5.22
CA LEU A 46 -14.21 -9.03 -6.19
C LEU A 46 -13.44 -7.83 -6.77
N LEU A 47 -12.53 -7.23 -5.99
CA LEU A 47 -11.72 -6.09 -6.41
C LEU A 47 -10.47 -6.51 -7.21
N SER A 48 -10.00 -7.76 -7.07
CA SER A 48 -8.78 -8.29 -7.70
C SER A 48 -8.64 -7.99 -9.20
N PRO A 49 -9.67 -8.12 -10.05
CA PRO A 49 -9.51 -7.81 -11.47
C PRO A 49 -9.08 -6.36 -11.75
N GLU A 50 -9.55 -5.40 -10.94
CA GLU A 50 -9.18 -3.99 -11.08
C GLU A 50 -7.81 -3.69 -10.48
N ILE A 51 -7.40 -4.44 -9.44
CA ILE A 51 -6.04 -4.41 -8.89
C ILE A 51 -5.05 -4.90 -9.94
N ASP A 52 -5.26 -6.10 -10.48
CA ASP A 52 -4.37 -6.70 -11.48
C ASP A 52 -4.27 -5.82 -12.72
N LYS A 53 -5.38 -5.24 -13.17
CA LYS A 53 -5.38 -4.28 -14.28
C LYS A 53 -4.53 -3.05 -13.98
N ALA A 54 -4.68 -2.44 -12.80
CA ALA A 54 -3.91 -1.27 -12.40
C ALA A 54 -2.41 -1.56 -12.32
N ILE A 55 -2.05 -2.71 -11.72
CA ILE A 55 -0.67 -3.17 -11.57
C ILE A 55 -0.05 -3.49 -12.93
N ASN A 56 -0.74 -4.25 -13.78
CA ASN A 56 -0.26 -4.58 -15.11
C ASN A 56 -0.06 -3.33 -15.98
N GLU A 57 -0.95 -2.34 -15.87
CA GLU A 57 -0.85 -1.09 -16.63
C GLU A 57 0.42 -0.30 -16.27
N TYR A 58 0.83 -0.30 -15.00
CA TYR A 58 2.08 0.30 -14.56
C TYR A 58 3.29 -0.57 -14.97
N TYR A 59 3.29 -1.84 -14.56
CA TYR A 59 4.44 -2.72 -14.68
C TYR A 59 4.75 -3.15 -16.10
N LYS A 60 3.80 -3.11 -17.04
CA LYS A 60 4.09 -3.38 -18.46
C LYS A 60 5.13 -2.42 -19.04
N ASN A 61 5.36 -1.25 -18.44
CA ASN A 61 6.35 -0.29 -18.94
C ASN A 61 7.74 -0.50 -18.34
N VAL A 62 7.84 -1.15 -17.18
CA VAL A 62 9.10 -1.34 -16.44
C VAL A 62 9.58 -2.79 -16.40
N LEU A 63 8.70 -3.76 -16.63
CA LEU A 63 9.01 -5.19 -16.67
C LEU A 63 8.59 -5.83 -17.99
N THR A 64 9.34 -6.84 -18.41
CA THR A 64 9.01 -7.71 -19.55
C THR A 64 8.04 -8.82 -19.15
N SER A 65 8.06 -9.24 -17.89
CA SER A 65 7.07 -10.15 -17.29
C SER A 65 6.13 -9.37 -16.38
N LEU A 66 4.83 -9.53 -16.56
CA LEU A 66 3.83 -8.88 -15.71
C LEU A 66 3.81 -9.54 -14.32
N PRO A 67 3.79 -8.76 -13.24
CA PRO A 67 3.66 -9.29 -11.89
C PRO A 67 2.19 -9.62 -11.59
N MET A 68 1.97 -10.40 -10.53
CA MET A 68 0.64 -10.73 -10.00
C MET A 68 0.50 -10.25 -8.56
N VAL A 69 -0.72 -10.00 -8.11
CA VAL A 69 -1.02 -9.71 -6.70
C VAL A 69 -1.84 -10.85 -6.11
N TYR A 70 -1.38 -11.39 -4.99
CA TYR A 70 -2.15 -12.40 -4.26
C TYR A 70 -3.22 -11.74 -3.39
N PRO A 71 -4.49 -12.21 -3.40
CA PRO A 71 -5.56 -11.60 -2.62
C PRO A 71 -5.27 -11.51 -1.10
N TYR A 72 -4.55 -12.49 -0.54
CA TYR A 72 -4.17 -12.50 0.87
C TYR A 72 -3.05 -11.52 1.22
N ASP A 73 -2.40 -10.91 0.23
CA ASP A 73 -1.32 -9.93 0.39
C ASP A 73 -1.77 -8.52 -0.06
N VAL A 74 -3.07 -8.26 0.10
CA VAL A 74 -3.70 -6.96 -0.10
C VAL A 74 -4.12 -6.39 1.26
N TYR A 75 -3.63 -5.19 1.56
CA TYR A 75 -3.91 -4.51 2.82
C TYR A 75 -4.83 -3.32 2.58
N ILE A 76 -5.99 -3.29 3.26
CA ILE A 76 -6.88 -2.13 3.24
C ILE A 76 -6.33 -1.09 4.23
N GLU A 77 -5.76 0.00 3.71
CA GLU A 77 -5.33 1.12 4.54
C GLU A 77 -6.54 1.93 5.03
N LYS A 78 -7.53 2.10 4.15
CA LYS A 78 -8.69 2.94 4.42
C LYS A 78 -9.88 2.55 3.57
N ALA A 79 -11.06 2.50 4.16
CA ALA A 79 -12.32 2.39 3.44
C ALA A 79 -13.32 3.39 4.04
N GLU A 80 -13.74 4.36 3.23
CA GLU A 80 -14.64 5.43 3.66
C GLU A 80 -15.84 5.51 2.74
N ARG A 81 -16.98 5.85 3.34
CA ARG A 81 -18.18 6.19 2.61
C ARG A 81 -18.08 7.63 2.10
N ILE A 82 -18.46 7.83 0.84
CA ILE A 82 -18.61 9.15 0.23
C ILE A 82 -20.06 9.60 0.45
N GLY A 83 -20.26 10.66 1.22
CA GLY A 83 -21.58 11.19 1.55
C GLY A 83 -22.14 10.69 2.88
N GLU A 84 -23.47 10.70 3.00
CA GLU A 84 -24.17 10.48 4.27
C GLU A 84 -24.33 9.00 4.64
N TYR A 85 -24.89 8.76 5.83
CA TYR A 85 -25.20 7.42 6.32
C TYR A 85 -25.98 6.60 5.27
N ARG A 86 -25.46 5.41 4.96
CA ARG A 86 -25.98 4.46 3.95
C ARG A 86 -25.87 4.86 2.47
N SER A 87 -25.09 5.87 2.07
CA SER A 87 -24.71 6.00 0.65
C SER A 87 -23.86 4.82 0.19
N PHE A 88 -24.04 4.32 -1.03
CA PHE A 88 -23.27 3.16 -1.53
C PHE A 88 -22.09 3.58 -2.41
N GLU A 89 -21.46 4.70 -2.06
CA GLU A 89 -20.28 5.20 -2.74
C GLU A 89 -19.12 5.18 -1.76
N PHE A 90 -17.97 4.67 -2.19
CA PHE A 90 -16.83 4.44 -1.31
C PHE A 90 -15.53 4.92 -1.95
N THR A 91 -14.66 5.47 -1.11
CA THR A 91 -13.22 5.58 -1.39
C THR A 91 -12.52 4.47 -0.65
N VAL A 92 -11.75 3.65 -1.36
CA VAL A 92 -10.95 2.58 -0.78
C VAL A 92 -9.50 2.79 -1.15
N ILE A 93 -8.62 2.81 -0.17
CA ILE A 93 -7.18 2.90 -0.33
C ILE A 93 -6.59 1.57 0.12
N ILE A 94 -5.85 0.93 -0.78
CA ILE A 94 -5.18 -0.34 -0.50
C ILE A 94 -3.69 -0.23 -0.77
N LYS A 95 -2.92 -1.08 -0.09
CA LYS A 95 -1.54 -1.40 -0.39
C LYS A 95 -1.43 -2.81 -0.94
N VAL A 96 -0.57 -2.98 -1.93
CA VAL A 96 -0.33 -4.27 -2.58
C VAL A 96 1.16 -4.49 -2.80
N ARG A 97 1.56 -5.76 -2.81
CA ARG A 97 2.91 -6.21 -3.14
C ARG A 97 2.85 -7.12 -4.37
N PRO A 98 3.06 -6.57 -5.57
CA PRO A 98 3.12 -7.39 -6.76
C PRO A 98 4.35 -8.28 -6.73
N VAL A 99 4.20 -9.50 -7.23
CA VAL A 99 5.28 -10.49 -7.28
C VAL A 99 5.44 -11.10 -8.65
N VAL A 100 6.64 -11.55 -8.95
CA VAL A 100 6.97 -12.38 -10.12
C VAL A 100 7.48 -13.74 -9.68
N GLY A 101 7.28 -14.76 -10.53
CA GLY A 101 7.83 -16.09 -10.29
C GLY A 101 7.44 -16.69 -8.94
N PRO A 102 8.38 -17.31 -8.19
CA PRO A 102 8.11 -17.99 -6.92
C PRO A 102 7.98 -17.00 -5.74
N HIS A 103 7.05 -16.05 -5.84
CA HIS A 103 6.79 -15.01 -4.84
C HIS A 103 7.95 -14.03 -4.61
N ILE A 104 8.51 -13.47 -5.68
CA ILE A 104 9.55 -12.43 -5.59
C ILE A 104 8.88 -11.06 -5.70
N ASP A 105 8.88 -10.30 -4.60
CA ASP A 105 8.38 -8.93 -4.56
C ASP A 105 9.10 -8.06 -5.61
N VAL A 106 8.32 -7.30 -6.39
CA VAL A 106 8.87 -6.34 -7.36
C VAL A 106 8.61 -4.89 -6.97
N GLY A 107 7.58 -4.65 -6.15
CA GLY A 107 7.35 -3.33 -5.59
C GLY A 107 6.31 -3.31 -4.48
N LEU A 108 6.14 -2.13 -3.91
CA LEU A 108 5.07 -1.80 -2.99
C LEU A 108 4.30 -0.63 -3.61
N ASP A 109 3.01 -0.83 -3.83
CA ASP A 109 2.15 0.16 -4.45
C ASP A 109 0.95 0.48 -3.58
N ARG A 110 0.45 1.71 -3.70
CA ARG A 110 -0.79 2.17 -3.09
C ARG A 110 -1.78 2.54 -4.19
N LEU A 111 -2.97 1.96 -4.12
CA LEU A 111 -4.04 2.16 -5.08
C LEU A 111 -5.22 2.82 -4.38
N THR A 112 -5.72 3.92 -4.93
CA THR A 112 -6.96 4.57 -4.49
C THR A 112 -8.06 4.26 -5.48
N PHE A 113 -9.10 3.57 -5.04
CA PHE A 113 -10.28 3.25 -5.82
C PHE A 113 -11.49 4.05 -5.36
N TYR A 114 -12.34 4.39 -6.32
CA TYR A 114 -13.73 4.74 -6.09
C TYR A 114 -14.61 3.55 -6.45
N ILE A 115 -15.54 3.19 -5.57
CA ILE A 115 -16.51 2.11 -5.77
C ILE A 115 -17.91 2.71 -5.66
N GLY A 116 -18.68 2.63 -6.75
CA GLY A 116 -20.06 3.11 -6.81
C GLY A 116 -21.09 2.03 -6.51
N GLY A 117 -22.30 2.45 -6.12
CA GLY A 117 -23.33 1.55 -5.62
C GLY A 117 -23.90 0.57 -6.63
N SER A 118 -23.70 0.82 -7.93
CA SER A 118 -24.02 -0.10 -9.02
C SER A 118 -22.90 -1.10 -9.33
N GLY A 119 -21.85 -1.16 -8.50
CA GLY A 119 -20.71 -2.07 -8.67
C GLY A 119 -19.59 -1.54 -9.58
N ASN A 120 -19.67 -0.29 -10.03
CA ASN A 120 -18.61 0.30 -10.85
C ASN A 120 -17.39 0.63 -9.99
N VAL A 121 -16.23 0.15 -10.41
CA VAL A 121 -14.94 0.44 -9.77
C VAL A 121 -14.12 1.33 -10.69
N LYS A 122 -13.49 2.37 -10.13
CA LYS A 122 -12.60 3.29 -10.87
C LYS A 122 -11.33 3.51 -10.08
N LEU A 123 -10.18 3.22 -10.70
CA LEU A 123 -8.90 3.67 -10.18
C LEU A 123 -8.84 5.21 -10.22
N ARG A 124 -8.62 5.83 -9.08
CA ARG A 124 -8.46 7.29 -8.94
C ARG A 124 -7.00 7.70 -8.89
N LYS A 125 -6.16 6.88 -8.25
CA LYS A 125 -4.76 7.16 -8.08
C LYS A 125 -3.96 5.87 -7.98
N PHE A 126 -2.82 5.85 -8.67
CA PHE A 126 -1.78 4.84 -8.54
C PHE A 126 -0.54 5.52 -7.96
N GLU A 127 0.01 4.99 -6.88
CA GLU A 127 1.22 5.49 -6.25
C GLU A 127 2.20 4.35 -6.05
N HIS A 128 3.28 4.35 -6.83
CA HIS A 128 4.41 3.47 -6.58
C HIS A 128 5.19 4.00 -5.37
N ILE A 129 5.40 3.17 -4.34
CA ILE A 129 6.06 3.58 -3.10
C ILE A 129 7.54 3.22 -3.13
N LYS A 130 7.87 1.98 -3.52
CA LYS A 130 9.25 1.51 -3.61
C LYS A 130 9.37 0.26 -4.47
N ASP A 131 10.56 0.09 -5.04
CA ASP A 131 11.01 -1.15 -5.63
C ASP A 131 11.58 -2.10 -4.57
N PHE A 132 11.54 -3.40 -4.86
CA PHE A 132 12.30 -4.41 -4.15
C PHE A 132 13.41 -4.95 -5.06
N GLU A 133 14.58 -5.22 -4.50
CA GLU A 133 15.72 -5.70 -5.30
C GLU A 133 15.46 -7.12 -5.81
N LEU A 134 15.50 -7.28 -7.13
CA LEU A 134 15.40 -8.58 -7.76
C LEU A 134 16.70 -9.38 -7.57
N PRO A 135 16.60 -10.69 -7.28
CA PRO A 135 17.75 -11.59 -7.36
C PRO A 135 18.41 -11.51 -8.74
N GLU A 136 19.73 -11.72 -8.83
CA GLU A 136 20.50 -11.64 -10.08
C GLU A 136 19.87 -12.43 -11.24
N HIS A 137 19.42 -13.66 -10.97
CA HIS A 137 18.79 -14.52 -11.97
C HIS A 137 17.42 -14.03 -12.47
N TRP A 138 16.83 -13.01 -11.84
CA TRP A 138 15.59 -12.34 -12.25
C TRP A 138 15.81 -10.95 -12.85
N LYS A 139 17.00 -10.34 -12.77
CA LYS A 139 17.23 -8.99 -13.32
C LYS A 139 16.96 -8.88 -14.83
N HIS A 140 16.95 -10.01 -15.54
CA HIS A 140 16.62 -10.09 -16.96
C HIS A 140 15.19 -9.62 -17.31
N ILE A 141 14.28 -9.50 -16.33
CA ILE A 141 12.92 -9.02 -16.58
C ILE A 141 12.80 -7.48 -16.56
N LEU A 142 13.83 -6.77 -16.11
CA LEU A 142 13.82 -5.31 -16.08
C LEU A 142 13.88 -4.76 -17.51
N LYS A 143 13.05 -3.77 -17.82
CA LYS A 143 13.14 -3.01 -19.06
C LYS A 143 14.20 -1.92 -18.92
N HIS A 144 15.14 -1.90 -19.87
CA HIS A 144 16.16 -0.87 -20.02
C HIS A 144 15.64 0.33 -20.80
#